data_AF-A0A6P8VTE7-F1
#
_entry.id   AF-A0A6P8VTE7-F1
#
_cell.length_a   1.000
_cell.length_b   1.000
_cell.length_c   1.000
_cell.angle_alpha   90.00
_cell.angle_beta   90.00
_cell.angle_gamma   90.00
#
_symmetry.space_group_name_H-M   'P 1'
#
loop_
_entity.id
_entity.type
_entity.pdbx_description
1 polymer ?
#
loop_
_entity_poly.entity_id
_entity_poly.type
_entity_poly.pdbx_seq_one_letter_code
_entity_poly.pdbx_strand_id
1 'polypeptide(L)'
;MGDEQEIMCKLENILEIRNKTVQMQKIKSRLKVEFESLESEEKHLKEYKQEMDLLLQEKMAHVEELRLIHADINVMESTIKQSENDLNKLLETTRRLHDEYKPLKEHVDALRMTLGLHRLPNLNEEEEKLSLDYFEKQKAEWQKEPHEPAIPESLAAAAAAAQQLQVSRKQDARQTATFRQQPPPMKACLSCHQQIHRNAPICPLCKAKSRSRNPKKPKRKPDE
;
A
#
# COMPACT_ATOMS: atom_id res chain seq x y z
N MET A 1 48.56 44.43 68.99
CA MET A 1 47.66 43.30 69.33
C MET A 1 46.29 43.39 68.65
N GLY A 2 45.54 44.51 68.71
CA GLY A 2 44.25 44.64 68.00
C GLY A 2 44.37 44.56 66.46
N ASP A 3 45.32 45.30 65.87
CA ASP A 3 45.54 45.31 64.42
C ASP A 3 46.01 43.95 63.87
N GLU A 4 46.83 43.21 64.61
CA GLU A 4 47.32 41.89 64.19
C GLU A 4 46.20 40.84 64.16
N GLN A 5 45.29 40.89 65.14
CA GLN A 5 44.09 40.05 65.18
C GLN A 5 43.17 40.33 63.98
N GLU A 6 42.99 41.61 63.63
CA GLU A 6 42.18 42.03 62.50
C GLU A 6 42.80 41.59 61.16
N ILE A 7 44.12 41.70 61.03
CA ILE A 7 44.87 41.20 59.86
C ILE A 7 44.71 39.69 59.72
N MET A 8 44.83 38.93 60.82
CA MET A 8 44.63 37.47 60.81
C MET A 8 43.21 37.08 60.37
N CYS A 9 42.17 37.74 60.89
CA CYS A 9 40.78 37.51 60.47
C CYS A 9 40.57 37.82 58.97
N LYS A 10 41.18 38.89 58.45
CA LYS A 10 41.14 39.22 57.01
C LYS A 10 41.80 38.12 56.16
N LEU A 11 42.92 37.55 56.60
CA LEU A 11 43.60 36.46 55.90
C LEU A 11 42.76 35.17 55.88
N GLU A 12 42.11 34.82 56.99
CA GLU A 12 41.18 33.68 57.06
C GLU A 12 40.00 33.83 56.10
N ASN A 13 39.40 35.03 56.06
CA ASN A 13 38.33 35.35 55.10
C ASN A 13 38.81 35.22 53.65
N ILE A 14 40.03 35.66 53.33
CA ILE A 14 40.62 35.53 51.99
C ILE A 14 40.81 34.04 51.62
N LEU A 15 41.28 33.21 52.55
CA LEU A 15 41.41 31.77 52.34
C LEU A 15 40.04 31.11 52.07
N GLU A 16 39.01 31.49 52.83
CA GLU A 16 37.65 31.00 52.61
C GLU A 16 37.09 31.43 51.25
N ILE A 17 37.26 32.72 50.89
CA ILE A 17 36.86 33.25 49.58
C ILE A 17 37.53 32.46 48.45
N ARG A 18 38.84 32.20 48.55
CA ARG A 18 39.57 31.40 47.57
C ARG A 18 38.98 29.99 47.45
N ASN A 19 38.73 29.31 48.56
CA ASN A 19 38.19 27.95 48.56
C ASN A 19 36.79 27.90 47.94
N LYS A 20 35.90 28.82 48.34
CA LYS A 20 34.56 28.97 47.77
C LYS A 20 34.63 29.30 46.27
N THR A 21 35.56 30.15 45.85
CA THR A 21 35.76 30.49 44.44
C THR A 21 36.15 29.25 43.62
N VAL A 22 37.08 28.41 44.12
CA VAL A 22 37.47 27.18 43.44
C VAL A 22 36.30 26.18 43.36
N GLN A 23 35.55 26.00 44.45
CA GLN A 23 34.37 25.14 44.46
C GLN A 23 33.31 25.63 43.46
N MET A 24 33.03 26.93 43.44
CA MET A 24 32.10 27.56 42.51
C MET A 24 32.53 27.33 41.06
N GLN A 25 33.82 27.45 40.72
CA GLN A 25 34.29 27.19 39.35
C GLN A 25 34.11 25.72 38.94
N LYS A 26 34.31 24.76 39.87
CA LYS A 26 34.05 23.34 39.61
C LYS A 26 32.57 23.04 39.37
N ILE A 27 31.67 23.68 40.14
CA ILE A 27 30.23 23.53 39.93
C ILE A 27 29.82 24.18 38.60
N LYS A 28 30.36 25.36 38.30
CA LYS A 28 30.10 26.08 37.04
C LYS A 28 30.51 25.27 35.81
N SER A 29 31.66 24.60 35.84
CA SER A 29 32.10 23.76 34.70
C SER A 29 31.19 22.55 34.51
N ARG A 30 30.81 21.87 35.59
CA ARG A 30 29.85 20.75 35.53
C ARG A 30 28.49 21.19 35.01
N LEU A 31 27.98 22.32 35.50
CA LEU A 31 26.69 22.86 35.07
C LEU A 31 26.64 23.12 33.56
N LYS A 32 27.73 23.62 32.97
CA LYS A 32 27.82 23.85 31.52
C LYS A 32 27.68 22.55 30.72
N VAL A 33 28.39 21.50 31.12
CA VAL A 33 28.34 20.19 30.43
C VAL A 33 26.96 19.56 30.52
N GLU A 34 26.33 19.64 31.69
CA GLU A 34 24.97 19.13 31.90
C GLU A 34 23.95 19.92 31.04
N PHE A 35 24.13 21.24 30.93
CA PHE A 35 23.27 22.09 30.12
C PHE A 35 23.38 21.76 28.62
N GLU A 36 24.60 21.60 28.10
CA GLU A 36 24.83 21.17 26.71
C GLU A 36 24.22 19.78 26.44
N SER A 37 24.30 18.86 27.41
CA SER A 37 23.68 17.53 27.32
C SER A 37 22.16 17.62 27.30
N LEU A 38 21.58 18.50 28.12
CA LEU A 38 20.14 18.76 28.16
C LEU A 38 19.62 19.33 26.84
N GLU A 39 20.32 20.31 26.25
CA GLU A 39 19.95 20.89 24.94
C GLU A 39 20.00 19.84 23.83
N SER A 40 21.01 18.97 23.85
CA SER A 40 21.13 17.85 22.92
C SER A 40 19.95 16.87 23.04
N GLU A 41 19.59 16.50 24.27
CA GLU A 41 18.47 15.59 24.53
C GLU A 41 17.12 16.21 24.13
N GLU A 42 16.92 17.51 24.36
CA GLU A 42 15.72 18.22 23.91
C GLU A 42 15.59 18.19 22.38
N LYS A 43 16.71 18.31 21.66
CA LYS A 43 16.72 18.20 20.19
C LYS A 43 16.34 16.79 19.74
N HIS A 44 16.94 15.74 20.30
CA HIS A 44 16.58 14.37 19.96
C HIS A 44 15.10 14.07 20.27
N LEU A 45 14.59 14.55 21.39
CA LEU A 45 13.17 14.39 21.75
C LEU A 45 12.23 15.02 20.71
N LYS A 46 12.59 16.18 20.15
CA LYS A 46 11.84 16.81 19.06
C LYS A 46 11.87 15.96 17.79
N GLU A 47 13.04 15.44 17.43
CA GLU A 47 13.22 14.57 16.26
C GLU A 47 12.40 13.28 16.39
N TYR A 48 12.39 12.63 17.55
CA TYR A 48 11.59 11.42 17.78
C TYR A 48 10.08 11.68 17.73
N LYS A 49 9.62 12.82 18.24
CA LYS A 49 8.20 13.21 18.14
C LYS A 49 7.80 13.45 16.69
N GLN A 50 8.64 14.12 15.92
CA GLN A 50 8.41 14.34 14.50
C GLN A 50 8.37 13.02 13.72
N GLU A 51 9.30 12.10 13.99
CA GLU A 51 9.31 10.78 13.36
C GLU A 51 8.04 9.98 13.69
N MET A 52 7.56 10.04 14.94
CA MET A 52 6.30 9.43 15.34
C MET A 52 5.12 9.99 14.55
N ASP A 53 5.06 11.31 14.35
CA ASP A 53 3.99 11.95 13.56
C ASP A 53 4.04 11.50 12.09
N LEU A 54 5.23 11.38 11.50
CA LEU A 54 5.40 10.87 10.14
C LEU A 54 4.93 9.41 10.01
N LEU A 55 5.29 8.55 10.97
CA LEU A 55 4.84 7.16 10.98
C LEU A 55 3.31 7.04 11.12
N LEU A 56 2.68 7.89 11.93
CA LEU A 56 1.22 7.95 12.02
C LEU A 56 0.58 8.42 10.71
N GLN A 57 1.20 9.38 10.02
CA GLN A 57 0.75 9.81 8.70
C GLN A 57 0.87 8.69 7.66
N GLU A 58 1.99 7.97 7.61
CA GLU A 58 2.19 6.83 6.72
C GLU A 58 1.18 5.71 6.99
N LYS A 59 0.94 5.40 8.27
CA LYS A 59 -0.13 4.47 8.67
C LYS A 59 -1.48 4.89 8.10
N MET A 60 -1.79 6.18 8.13
CA MET A 60 -3.07 6.67 7.62
C MET A 60 -3.15 6.64 6.09
N ALA A 61 -2.04 6.87 5.40
CA ALA A 61 -1.97 6.67 3.96
C ALA A 61 -2.26 5.20 3.58
N HIS A 62 -1.67 4.23 4.29
CA HIS A 62 -1.95 2.81 4.05
C HIS A 62 -3.40 2.41 4.33
N VAL A 63 -4.04 2.98 5.34
CA VAL A 63 -5.48 2.74 5.58
C VAL A 63 -6.34 3.21 4.42
N GLU A 64 -6.00 4.35 3.80
CA GLU A 64 -6.73 4.84 2.62
C GLU A 64 -6.44 3.98 1.38
N GLU A 65 -5.21 3.52 1.18
CA GLU A 65 -4.87 2.56 0.13
C GLU A 65 -5.70 1.28 0.26
N LEU A 66 -5.83 0.72 1.47
CA LEU A 66 -6.70 -0.42 1.73
C LEU A 66 -8.15 -0.09 1.40
N ARG A 67 -8.66 1.09 1.78
CA ARG A 67 -10.03 1.51 1.46
C ARG A 67 -10.29 1.55 -0.05
N LEU A 68 -9.32 2.03 -0.84
CA LEU A 68 -9.42 2.07 -2.29
C LEU A 68 -9.42 0.66 -2.89
N ILE A 69 -8.55 -0.24 -2.41
CA ILE A 69 -8.53 -1.65 -2.84
C ILE A 69 -9.90 -2.30 -2.57
N HIS A 70 -10.50 -2.08 -1.40
CA HIS A 70 -11.83 -2.59 -1.10
C HIS A 70 -12.89 -2.02 -2.07
N ALA A 71 -12.80 -0.74 -2.45
CA ALA A 71 -13.72 -0.15 -3.42
C ALA A 71 -13.58 -0.81 -4.81
N ASP A 72 -12.34 -1.04 -5.25
CA ASP A 72 -12.05 -1.70 -6.53
C ASP A 72 -12.55 -3.15 -6.54
N ILE A 73 -12.37 -3.89 -5.44
CA ILE A 73 -12.91 -5.26 -5.27
C ILE A 73 -14.44 -5.24 -5.43
N ASN A 74 -15.14 -4.35 -4.75
CA ASN A 74 -16.61 -4.26 -4.86
C ASN A 74 -17.08 -3.95 -6.30
N VAL A 75 -16.34 -3.12 -7.04
CA VAL A 75 -16.63 -2.83 -8.45
C VAL A 75 -16.43 -4.08 -9.31
N MET A 76 -15.35 -4.82 -9.08
CA MET A 76 -15.07 -6.07 -9.79
C MET A 76 -16.12 -7.15 -9.50
N GLU A 77 -16.50 -7.35 -8.24
CA GLU A 77 -17.58 -8.26 -7.84
C GLU A 77 -18.90 -7.93 -8.52
N SER A 78 -19.26 -6.64 -8.56
CA SER A 78 -20.46 -6.16 -9.24
C SER A 78 -20.39 -6.42 -10.75
N THR A 79 -19.22 -6.26 -11.36
CA THR A 79 -18.98 -6.51 -12.79
C THR A 79 -19.10 -7.99 -13.12
N ILE A 80 -18.53 -8.87 -12.28
CA ILE A 80 -18.64 -10.32 -12.44
C ILE A 80 -20.11 -10.73 -12.36
N LYS A 81 -20.83 -10.30 -11.30
CA LYS A 81 -22.25 -10.60 -11.13
C LYS A 81 -23.11 -10.16 -12.31
N GLN A 82 -22.82 -8.98 -12.87
CA GLN A 82 -23.51 -8.48 -14.07
C GLN A 82 -23.21 -9.37 -15.29
N SER A 83 -21.93 -9.74 -15.48
CA SER A 83 -21.50 -10.59 -16.59
C SER A 83 -22.09 -11.99 -16.52
N GLU A 84 -22.19 -12.58 -15.32
CA GLU A 84 -22.86 -13.86 -15.09
C GLU A 84 -24.35 -13.78 -15.42
N ASN A 85 -25.02 -12.70 -15.05
CA ASN A 85 -26.42 -12.48 -15.40
C ASN A 85 -26.61 -12.40 -16.92
N ASP A 86 -25.76 -11.63 -17.60
CA ASP A 86 -25.83 -11.50 -19.06
C ASP A 86 -25.52 -12.81 -19.78
N LEU A 87 -24.55 -13.58 -19.28
CA LEU A 87 -24.29 -14.95 -19.77
C LEU A 87 -25.52 -15.85 -19.62
N ASN A 88 -26.20 -15.82 -18.47
CA ASN A 88 -27.43 -16.60 -18.26
C ASN A 88 -28.54 -16.21 -19.25
N LYS A 89 -28.72 -14.91 -19.54
CA LYS A 89 -29.69 -14.44 -20.55
C LYS A 89 -29.34 -14.93 -21.95
N LEU A 90 -28.06 -14.87 -22.34
CA LEU A 90 -27.59 -15.36 -23.63
C LEU A 90 -27.82 -16.87 -23.76
N LEU A 91 -27.54 -17.62 -22.68
CA LEU A 91 -27.77 -19.05 -22.63
C LEU A 91 -29.25 -19.40 -22.79
N GLU A 92 -30.15 -18.70 -22.09
CA GLU A 92 -31.58 -18.91 -22.22
C GLU A 92 -32.08 -18.58 -23.64
N THR A 93 -31.59 -17.49 -24.23
CA THR A 93 -31.93 -17.10 -25.61
C THR A 93 -31.47 -18.16 -26.61
N THR A 94 -30.23 -18.63 -26.46
CA THR A 94 -29.66 -19.66 -27.32
C THR A 94 -30.43 -20.98 -27.22
N ARG A 95 -30.81 -21.38 -26.01
CA ARG A 95 -31.64 -22.57 -25.77
C ARG A 95 -32.98 -22.47 -26.49
N ARG A 96 -33.69 -21.35 -26.34
CA ARG A 96 -34.99 -21.13 -27.01
C ARG A 96 -34.88 -21.20 -28.53
N LEU A 97 -33.85 -20.57 -29.11
CA LEU A 97 -33.60 -20.62 -30.55
C LEU A 97 -33.27 -22.04 -31.04
N HIS A 98 -32.53 -22.82 -30.24
CA HIS A 98 -32.23 -24.22 -30.56
C HIS A 98 -33.50 -25.09 -30.55
N ASP A 99 -34.35 -24.89 -29.53
CA ASP A 99 -35.65 -25.57 -29.40
C ASP A 99 -36.60 -25.23 -30.58
N GLU A 100 -36.53 -24.01 -31.13
CA GLU A 100 -37.27 -23.59 -32.33
C GLU A 100 -36.65 -24.12 -33.63
N TYR A 101 -35.32 -24.12 -33.74
CA TYR A 101 -34.59 -24.55 -34.93
C TYR A 101 -34.79 -26.03 -35.22
N LYS A 102 -34.72 -26.88 -34.20
CA LYS A 102 -34.78 -28.34 -34.34
C LYS A 102 -36.03 -28.84 -35.09
N PRO A 103 -37.28 -28.53 -34.66
CA PRO A 103 -38.47 -28.99 -35.37
C PRO A 103 -38.59 -28.36 -36.76
N LEU A 104 -38.13 -27.12 -36.94
CA LEU A 104 -38.13 -26.48 -38.25
C LEU A 104 -37.18 -27.19 -39.23
N LYS A 105 -35.97 -27.54 -38.79
CA LYS A 105 -35.02 -28.33 -39.58
C LYS A 105 -35.61 -29.68 -39.96
N GLU A 106 -36.20 -30.39 -38.99
CA GLU A 106 -36.86 -31.68 -39.23
C GLU A 106 -37.97 -31.56 -40.27
N HIS A 107 -38.77 -30.49 -40.21
CA HIS A 107 -39.82 -30.21 -41.19
C HIS A 107 -39.25 -29.90 -42.59
N VAL A 108 -38.23 -29.07 -42.69
CA VAL A 108 -37.54 -28.77 -43.96
C VAL A 108 -36.94 -30.03 -44.57
N ASP A 109 -36.27 -30.86 -43.76
CA ASP A 109 -35.73 -32.13 -44.21
C ASP A 109 -36.83 -33.08 -44.69
N ALA A 110 -37.98 -33.15 -44.01
CA ALA A 110 -39.12 -33.93 -44.45
C ALA A 110 -39.63 -33.48 -45.84
N LEU A 111 -39.80 -32.17 -46.05
CA LEU A 111 -40.20 -31.60 -47.34
C LEU A 111 -39.17 -31.91 -48.44
N ARG A 112 -37.87 -31.77 -48.16
CA ARG A 112 -36.80 -32.10 -49.12
C ARG A 112 -36.85 -33.57 -49.56
N MET A 113 -37.11 -34.48 -48.61
CA MET A 113 -37.23 -35.90 -48.91
C MET A 113 -38.43 -36.20 -49.82
N THR A 114 -39.55 -35.49 -49.70
CA THR A 114 -40.71 -35.67 -50.62
C THR A 114 -40.38 -35.32 -52.08
N LEU A 115 -39.37 -34.48 -52.30
CA LEU A 115 -38.88 -34.07 -53.61
C LEU A 115 -37.67 -34.89 -54.10
N GLY A 116 -37.27 -35.95 -53.37
CA GLY A 116 -36.10 -36.76 -53.68
C GLY A 116 -34.75 -36.07 -53.44
N LEU A 117 -34.73 -34.95 -52.71
CA LEU A 117 -33.50 -34.25 -52.33
C LEU A 117 -32.91 -34.82 -51.04
N HIS A 118 -31.58 -34.84 -50.93
CA HIS A 118 -30.90 -35.20 -49.69
C HIS A 118 -31.17 -34.20 -48.56
N ARG A 119 -31.18 -34.72 -47.33
CA ARG A 119 -31.29 -33.92 -46.09
C ARG A 119 -30.17 -32.89 -46.02
N LEU A 120 -30.47 -31.76 -45.38
CA LEU A 120 -29.46 -30.75 -45.09
C LEU A 120 -28.47 -31.29 -44.05
N PRO A 121 -27.17 -30.96 -44.18
CA PRO A 121 -26.19 -31.23 -43.14
C PRO A 121 -26.70 -30.72 -41.78
N ASN A 122 -26.41 -31.46 -40.72
CA ASN A 122 -26.58 -30.91 -39.38
C ASN A 122 -25.62 -29.72 -39.23
N LEU A 123 -25.96 -28.78 -38.35
CA LEU A 123 -25.01 -27.74 -37.92
C LEU A 123 -23.91 -28.44 -37.10
N ASN A 124 -22.96 -29.06 -37.79
CA ASN A 124 -21.91 -29.86 -37.17
C ASN A 124 -20.96 -28.98 -36.33
N GLU A 125 -20.50 -29.55 -35.21
CA GLU A 125 -19.54 -29.05 -34.20
C GLU A 125 -20.06 -27.97 -33.22
N GLU A 126 -20.98 -27.09 -33.60
CA GLU A 126 -21.52 -26.07 -32.68
C GLU A 126 -22.58 -26.64 -31.72
N GLU A 127 -23.38 -27.60 -32.16
CA GLU A 127 -24.40 -28.29 -31.35
C GLU A 127 -23.81 -29.10 -30.18
N GLU A 128 -22.62 -29.68 -30.36
CA GLU A 128 -21.95 -30.48 -29.33
C GLU A 128 -21.34 -29.59 -28.22
N LYS A 129 -20.94 -28.35 -28.58
CA LYS A 129 -20.56 -27.29 -27.63
C LYS A 129 -21.76 -26.63 -26.96
N LEU A 130 -22.91 -26.63 -27.62
CA LEU A 130 -24.17 -26.14 -27.08
C LEU A 130 -24.86 -27.13 -26.12
N SER A 131 -24.29 -28.33 -25.95
CA SER A 131 -24.75 -29.27 -24.93
C SER A 131 -24.83 -28.58 -23.57
N LEU A 132 -25.95 -28.76 -22.88
CA LEU A 132 -26.19 -28.26 -21.50
C LEU A 132 -25.00 -28.55 -20.56
N ASP A 133 -24.29 -29.66 -20.82
CA ASP A 133 -23.12 -30.13 -20.11
C ASP A 133 -21.90 -29.18 -20.21
N TYR A 134 -21.69 -28.48 -21.33
CA TYR A 134 -20.62 -27.50 -21.48
C TYR A 134 -20.83 -26.31 -20.51
N PHE A 135 -22.09 -25.91 -20.31
CA PHE A 135 -22.46 -24.75 -19.50
C PHE A 135 -22.60 -25.07 -18.01
N GLU A 136 -23.09 -26.27 -17.65
CA GLU A 136 -23.11 -26.74 -16.25
C GLU A 136 -21.68 -26.90 -15.69
N LYS A 137 -20.75 -27.37 -16.53
CA LYS A 137 -19.34 -27.56 -16.16
C LYS A 137 -18.62 -26.23 -15.93
N GLN A 138 -18.88 -25.22 -16.78
CA GLN A 138 -18.41 -23.85 -16.56
C GLN A 138 -18.92 -23.29 -15.23
N LYS A 139 -20.24 -23.32 -14.98
CA LYS A 139 -20.84 -22.78 -13.73
C LYS A 139 -20.27 -23.43 -12.46
N ALA A 140 -19.96 -24.73 -12.51
CA ALA A 140 -19.35 -25.47 -11.40
C ALA A 140 -17.86 -25.13 -11.17
N GLU A 141 -17.13 -24.72 -12.21
CA GLU A 141 -15.75 -24.25 -12.09
C GLU A 141 -15.67 -22.84 -11.50
N TRP A 142 -16.58 -21.92 -11.86
CA TRP A 142 -16.60 -20.55 -11.34
C TRP A 142 -16.98 -20.47 -9.85
N GLN A 143 -17.75 -21.42 -9.32
CA GLN A 143 -18.10 -21.45 -7.88
C GLN A 143 -17.00 -22.03 -6.98
N LYS A 144 -15.92 -22.58 -7.55
CA LYS A 144 -14.75 -23.04 -6.79
C LYS A 144 -13.71 -21.92 -6.69
N GLU A 145 -14.09 -20.76 -6.17
CA GLU A 145 -13.06 -19.80 -5.75
C GLU A 145 -12.39 -20.32 -4.47
N PRO A 146 -11.04 -20.27 -4.35
CA PRO A 146 -10.37 -20.57 -3.10
C PRO A 146 -10.82 -19.57 -2.05
N HIS A 147 -11.41 -20.06 -0.97
CA HIS A 147 -11.71 -19.28 0.23
C HIS A 147 -10.46 -18.49 0.64
N GLU A 148 -10.47 -17.17 0.43
CA GLU A 148 -9.51 -16.29 1.08
C GLU A 148 -9.66 -16.50 2.59
N PRO A 149 -8.56 -16.76 3.32
CA PRO A 149 -8.65 -16.89 4.77
C PRO A 149 -9.22 -15.58 5.31
N ALA A 150 -10.35 -15.70 6.01
CA ALA A 150 -11.00 -14.56 6.64
C ALA A 150 -9.96 -13.73 7.41
N ILE A 151 -9.90 -12.43 7.11
CA ILE A 151 -9.01 -11.50 7.78
C ILE A 151 -9.25 -11.65 9.29
N PRO A 152 -8.22 -11.96 10.10
CA PRO A 152 -8.39 -12.17 11.53
C PRO A 152 -9.17 -11.01 12.15
N GLU A 153 -10.16 -11.33 12.98
CA GLU A 153 -11.05 -10.37 13.66
C GLU A 153 -10.28 -9.23 14.36
N SER A 154 -9.04 -9.51 14.80
CA SER A 154 -8.12 -8.54 15.40
C SER A 154 -7.70 -7.40 14.46
N LEU A 155 -7.52 -7.67 13.16
CA LEU A 155 -7.18 -6.67 12.14
C LEU A 155 -8.41 -5.83 11.74
N ALA A 156 -9.58 -6.46 11.64
CA ALA A 156 -10.84 -5.77 11.39
C ALA A 156 -11.24 -4.85 12.55
N ALA A 157 -11.07 -5.31 13.80
CA ALA A 157 -11.29 -4.51 15.00
C ALA A 157 -10.31 -3.33 15.12
N ALA A 158 -9.05 -3.51 14.73
CA ALA A 158 -8.06 -2.43 14.71
C ALA A 158 -8.40 -1.33 13.69
N ALA A 159 -8.94 -1.71 12.52
CA ALA A 159 -9.43 -0.76 11.52
C ALA A 159 -10.67 0.00 12.02
N ALA A 160 -11.61 -0.67 12.70
CA ALA A 160 -12.80 -0.03 13.29
C ALA A 160 -12.44 0.90 14.47
N ALA A 161 -11.47 0.52 15.31
CA ALA A 161 -10.99 1.35 16.41
C ALA A 161 -10.27 2.62 15.91
N ALA A 162 -9.55 2.53 14.78
CA ALA A 162 -8.93 3.70 14.14
C ALA A 162 -9.96 4.70 13.61
N GLN A 163 -11.14 4.25 13.20
CA GLN A 163 -12.25 5.13 12.77
C GLN A 163 -12.88 5.90 13.95
N GLN A 164 -12.91 5.32 15.15
CA GLN A 164 -13.48 6.00 16.33
C GLN A 164 -12.62 7.16 16.84
N LEU A 165 -11.30 7.12 16.65
CA LEU A 165 -10.40 8.22 17.03
C LEU A 165 -10.50 9.45 16.11
N GLN A 166 -11.19 9.36 14.98
CA GLN A 166 -11.33 10.45 14.01
C GLN A 166 -12.61 11.29 14.16
N VAL A 167 -13.53 10.95 15.07
CA VAL A 167 -14.85 11.61 15.13
C VAL A 167 -14.83 12.99 15.81
N SER A 168 -13.74 13.39 16.48
CA SER A 168 -13.66 14.70 17.18
C SER A 168 -13.05 15.85 16.37
N ARG A 169 -12.83 15.72 15.06
CA ARG A 169 -12.47 16.85 14.18
C ARG A 169 -13.30 16.81 12.90
N LYS A 170 -14.57 17.23 12.99
CA LYS A 170 -15.38 17.51 11.82
C LYS A 170 -15.28 18.99 11.44
N GLN A 171 -15.30 19.17 10.11
CA GLN A 171 -15.53 20.39 9.32
C GLN A 171 -14.28 21.19 8.97
N ASP A 172 -13.71 20.92 7.79
CA ASP A 172 -13.96 21.80 6.64
C ASP A 172 -13.54 21.17 5.30
N ALA A 173 -14.10 21.73 4.22
CA ALA A 173 -13.72 21.59 2.82
C ALA A 173 -14.02 20.27 2.08
N ARG A 174 -15.24 20.25 1.51
CA ARG A 174 -15.48 19.85 0.11
C ARG A 174 -14.37 20.38 -0.81
N GLN A 175 -13.48 19.50 -1.26
CA GLN A 175 -12.85 19.61 -2.58
C GLN A 175 -12.73 18.21 -3.16
N THR A 176 -13.50 17.97 -4.21
CA THR A 176 -13.25 16.96 -5.23
C THR A 176 -11.91 17.27 -5.90
N ALA A 177 -10.81 17.00 -5.20
CA ALA A 177 -9.52 16.90 -5.82
C ALA A 177 -9.45 15.52 -6.47
N THR A 178 -9.54 15.50 -7.80
CA THR A 178 -8.97 14.44 -8.62
C THR A 178 -7.48 14.32 -8.30
N PHE A 179 -7.14 13.64 -7.20
CA PHE A 179 -5.78 13.24 -6.89
C PHE A 179 -5.48 12.04 -7.79
N ARG A 180 -5.24 12.35 -9.08
CA ARG A 180 -4.65 11.40 -10.01
C ARG A 180 -3.42 10.85 -9.33
N GLN A 181 -3.41 9.54 -9.10
CA GLN A 181 -2.23 8.79 -8.69
C GLN A 181 -1.06 9.29 -9.54
N GLN A 182 -0.14 10.06 -8.93
CA GLN A 182 1.09 10.34 -9.63
C GLN A 182 1.81 9.00 -9.72
N PRO A 183 2.10 8.51 -10.94
CA PRO A 183 2.80 7.25 -11.08
C PRO A 183 4.12 7.33 -10.31
N PRO A 184 4.52 6.26 -9.61
CA PRO A 184 5.71 6.25 -8.78
C PRO A 184 6.92 6.74 -9.58
N PRO A 185 7.84 7.54 -8.98
CA PRO A 185 8.93 8.15 -9.72
C PRO A 185 9.75 7.07 -10.43
N MET A 186 9.78 7.16 -11.76
CA MET A 186 10.48 6.19 -12.62
C MET A 186 11.86 6.72 -13.03
N LYS A 187 12.77 5.81 -13.38
CA LYS A 187 14.05 6.13 -14.04
C LYS A 187 14.15 5.38 -15.36
N ALA A 188 14.84 5.94 -16.35
CA ALA A 188 15.16 5.21 -17.58
C ALA A 188 16.36 4.25 -17.35
N CYS A 189 16.26 3.02 -17.85
CA CYS A 189 17.39 2.10 -17.91
C CYS A 189 18.50 2.65 -18.82
N LEU A 190 19.77 2.61 -18.40
CA LEU A 190 20.90 3.11 -19.21
C LEU A 190 21.23 2.24 -20.44
N SER A 191 20.69 1.02 -20.52
CA SER A 191 20.96 0.10 -21.63
C SER A 191 19.82 0.08 -22.65
N CYS A 192 18.59 -0.17 -22.19
CA CYS A 192 17.42 -0.28 -23.07
C CYS A 192 16.51 0.95 -23.05
N HIS A 193 16.82 1.96 -22.24
CA HIS A 193 16.07 3.22 -22.13
C HIS A 193 14.61 3.11 -21.63
N GLN A 194 14.14 1.90 -21.31
CA GLN A 194 12.78 1.70 -20.78
C GLN A 194 12.64 2.19 -19.34
N GLN A 195 11.42 2.62 -19.02
CA GLN A 195 11.05 3.13 -17.70
C GLN A 195 11.02 1.96 -16.70
N ILE A 196 11.81 2.10 -15.62
CA ILE A 196 11.88 1.15 -14.52
C ILE A 196 11.72 1.89 -13.18
N HIS A 197 11.30 1.19 -12.13
CA HIS A 197 11.18 1.77 -10.79
C HIS A 197 12.50 2.41 -10.34
N ARG A 198 12.46 3.59 -9.71
CA ARG A 198 13.67 4.38 -9.33
C ARG A 198 14.66 3.61 -8.47
N ASN A 199 14.18 2.70 -7.63
CA ASN A 199 15.02 1.88 -6.75
C ASN A 199 15.32 0.46 -7.31
N ALA A 200 14.93 0.15 -8.55
CA ALA A 200 15.23 -1.16 -9.14
C ALA A 200 16.76 -1.37 -9.27
N PRO A 201 17.34 -2.43 -8.69
CA PRO A 201 18.78 -2.71 -8.75
C PRO A 201 19.21 -3.25 -10.12
N ILE A 202 18.29 -3.89 -10.86
CA ILE A 202 18.50 -4.49 -12.17
C ILE A 202 17.27 -4.19 -13.04
N CYS A 203 17.46 -3.94 -14.33
CA CYS A 203 16.35 -3.79 -15.28
C CYS A 203 15.63 -5.15 -15.46
N PRO A 204 14.30 -5.24 -15.26
CA PRO A 204 13.59 -6.51 -15.40
C PRO A 204 13.58 -7.02 -16.85
N LEU A 205 13.66 -6.12 -17.83
CA LEU A 205 13.59 -6.41 -19.27
C LEU A 205 14.92 -6.90 -19.84
N CYS A 206 16.02 -6.19 -19.62
CA CYS A 206 17.32 -6.51 -20.23
C CYS A 206 18.38 -7.01 -19.24
N LYS A 207 18.04 -7.12 -17.95
CA LYS A 207 18.93 -7.58 -16.86
C LYS A 207 20.21 -6.74 -16.65
N ALA A 208 20.32 -5.57 -17.27
CA ALA A 208 21.43 -4.64 -17.01
C ALA A 208 21.35 -4.07 -15.58
N LYS A 209 22.50 -3.99 -14.90
CA LYS A 209 22.62 -3.39 -13.56
C LYS A 209 22.34 -1.89 -13.60
N SER A 210 21.49 -1.41 -12.70
CA SER A 210 21.21 0.02 -12.57
C SER A 210 22.18 0.66 -11.59
N ARG A 211 22.91 1.70 -12.03
CA ARG A 211 23.79 2.49 -11.16
C ARG A 211 23.05 3.76 -10.71
N SER A 212 23.04 4.03 -9.40
CA SER A 212 22.50 5.29 -8.86
C SER A 212 23.34 6.47 -9.34
N ARG A 213 22.69 7.57 -9.72
CA ARG A 213 23.37 8.83 -10.08
C ARG A 213 24.02 9.53 -8.87
N ASN A 214 23.58 9.19 -7.65
CA ASN A 214 24.12 9.76 -6.41
C ASN A 214 24.71 8.63 -5.54
N PRO A 215 25.93 8.16 -5.83
CA PRO A 215 26.58 7.14 -5.03
C PRO A 215 26.89 7.69 -3.63
N LYS A 216 26.47 6.98 -2.57
CA LYS A 216 26.88 7.28 -1.20
C LYS A 216 28.41 7.23 -1.15
N LYS A 217 29.06 8.31 -0.69
CA LYS A 217 30.53 8.38 -0.58
C LYS A 217 31.04 7.20 0.24
N PRO A 218 32.05 6.45 -0.23
CA PRO A 218 32.65 5.41 0.58
C PRO A 218 33.26 6.02 1.85
N LYS A 219 32.95 5.44 3.01
CA LYS A 219 33.61 5.78 4.28
C LYS A 219 35.11 5.51 4.12
N ARG A 220 35.95 6.54 4.33
CA ARG A 220 37.40 6.38 4.39
C ARG A 220 37.72 5.39 5.51
N LYS A 221 38.53 4.36 5.20
CA LYS A 221 39.13 3.51 6.22
C LYS A 221 40.16 4.36 7.00
N PRO A 222 40.24 4.24 8.33
CA PRO A 222 41.37 4.80 9.07
C PRO A 222 42.64 4.06 8.62
N ASP A 223 43.66 4.81 8.24
CA ASP A 223 45.02 4.30 8.01
C ASP A 223 45.56 3.75 9.34
N GLU A 224 46.14 2.56 9.27
CA GLU A 224 46.99 1.95 10.31
C GLU A 224 48.44 1.96 9.81
#